data_AF-A0A8H4JX49-F1
#
_entry.id   AF-A0A8H4JX49-F1
#
_cell.length_a   1.000
_cell.length_b   1.000
_cell.length_c   1.000
_cell.angle_alpha   90.00
_cell.angle_beta   90.00
_cell.angle_gamma   90.00
#
_symmetry.space_group_name_H-M   'P 1'
#
loop_
_entity.id
_entity.type
_entity.pdbx_description
1 polymer ?
#
loop_
_entity_poly.entity_id
_entity_poly.type
_entity_poly.pdbx_seq_one_letter_code
_entity_poly.pdbx_strand_id
1 'polypeptide(L)'
;MSGDVRTLARALRSASHNTLPNGDLTLLEIHGRRLVEKVYDGEELKDQRMVANDLREDSTAAYALAKDRTFAVYVGDDGIIKVSEFDEDSEEWDEADLEGLGDVPVHDESHVAVAGLPSMNLVLYQAHDGTIKTIKHDKDADIWTEEFDIPGLAATGTPIAGFSTDEALIVSFFGDDNEIHVHSRDFETGDWTEETIPDSSFNDTVNSIIVAKDKDSGDFEAYVLTANTVYNITKTSSRDTVGSFNRDEDFVLSTNAESEAVAAAAARATRAAATAATADALVPVASLVGDVGLETLIWMLCVQMRPSWYREICYHIGQAPPDQTLAQALDNPTTIDDFQKGVEKYVEDSDLGQLFAPGNNYLQKVAEKAIKLKDDPSNHPKEPEQMKGLVKLALYQPIFYCNDSGSMQANIVDANGNVVSTRIEGMRSLVQRMARIATRLVPDSSGAHLRFINSDDQENDPTADQIDACMQFQPGCRANIGTDLKKKVLGPLIFKKLEQDGKIDRPFLVLTITDATMFLISQVGNDPHADKFLDSLSGDSAINRVLFRSSAPAREVY
;
A
#
# COMPACT_ATOMS: atom_id res chain seq x y z
N MET A 1 -4.19 2.47 -22.93
CA MET A 1 -5.57 3.00 -23.09
C MET A 1 -6.59 1.89 -23.34
N SER A 2 -6.45 1.00 -24.33
CA SER A 2 -7.42 -0.10 -24.51
C SER A 2 -7.34 -1.20 -23.44
N GLY A 3 -6.19 -1.35 -22.77
CA GLY A 3 -5.97 -2.38 -21.74
C GLY A 3 -6.86 -2.22 -20.52
N ASP A 4 -6.85 -1.05 -19.87
CA ASP A 4 -7.59 -0.83 -18.60
C ASP A 4 -9.11 -1.02 -18.76
N VAL A 5 -9.67 -0.60 -19.89
CA VAL A 5 -11.11 -0.77 -20.17
C VAL A 5 -11.45 -2.25 -20.44
N ARG A 6 -10.54 -3.02 -21.04
CA ARG A 6 -10.72 -4.47 -21.19
C ARG A 6 -10.60 -5.19 -19.86
N THR A 7 -9.66 -4.79 -19.00
CA THR A 7 -9.53 -5.33 -17.65
C THR A 7 -10.79 -5.06 -16.83
N LEU A 8 -11.33 -3.84 -16.88
CA LEU A 8 -12.62 -3.51 -16.26
C LEU A 8 -13.75 -4.40 -16.78
N ALA A 9 -13.85 -4.57 -18.10
CA ALA A 9 -14.88 -5.42 -18.69
C ALA A 9 -14.76 -6.86 -18.22
N ARG A 10 -13.53 -7.40 -18.17
CA ARG A 10 -13.25 -8.73 -17.61
C ARG A 10 -13.66 -8.82 -16.14
N ALA A 11 -13.32 -7.82 -15.33
CA ALA A 11 -13.69 -7.74 -13.92
C ALA A 11 -15.22 -7.78 -13.72
N LEU A 12 -15.97 -7.00 -14.51
CA LEU A 12 -17.44 -7.01 -14.48
C LEU A 12 -18.03 -8.37 -14.89
N ARG A 13 -17.34 -9.13 -15.73
CA ARG A 13 -17.83 -10.42 -16.22
C ARG A 13 -17.42 -11.59 -15.31
N SER A 14 -16.29 -11.47 -14.64
CA SER A 14 -15.85 -12.40 -13.61
C SER A 14 -16.68 -12.25 -12.34
N ALA A 15 -16.64 -13.26 -11.47
CA ALA A 15 -17.19 -13.15 -10.13
C ALA A 15 -16.37 -12.16 -9.28
N SER A 16 -15.03 -12.20 -9.42
CA SER A 16 -14.11 -11.27 -8.76
C SER A 16 -12.73 -11.37 -9.42
N HIS A 17 -11.87 -10.38 -9.17
CA HIS A 17 -10.49 -10.37 -9.64
C HIS A 17 -9.51 -9.93 -8.56
N ASN A 18 -8.26 -10.35 -8.71
CA ASN A 18 -7.14 -9.95 -7.88
C ASN A 18 -5.88 -9.81 -8.74
N THR A 19 -4.86 -9.12 -8.23
CA THR A 19 -3.53 -9.03 -8.86
C THR A 19 -2.52 -9.66 -7.92
N LEU A 20 -1.83 -10.70 -8.40
CA LEU A 20 -0.80 -11.38 -7.63
C LEU A 20 0.44 -10.48 -7.46
N PRO A 21 1.31 -10.74 -6.46
CA PRO A 21 2.51 -9.94 -6.23
C PRO A 21 3.46 -9.85 -7.42
N ASN A 22 3.43 -10.84 -8.31
CA ASN A 22 4.22 -10.87 -9.54
C ASN A 22 3.61 -10.03 -10.70
N GLY A 23 2.43 -9.45 -10.51
CA GLY A 23 1.70 -8.67 -11.50
C GLY A 23 0.69 -9.46 -12.34
N ASP A 24 0.58 -10.77 -12.15
CA ASP A 24 -0.39 -11.60 -12.87
C ASP A 24 -1.82 -11.25 -12.41
N LEU A 25 -2.74 -11.15 -13.37
CA LEU A 25 -4.17 -10.94 -13.10
C LEU A 25 -4.85 -12.29 -12.85
N THR A 26 -5.55 -12.41 -11.74
CA THR A 26 -6.36 -13.59 -11.42
C THR A 26 -7.84 -13.25 -11.48
N LEU A 27 -8.63 -14.11 -12.12
CA LEU A 27 -10.07 -13.96 -12.25
C LEU A 27 -10.77 -15.20 -11.69
N LEU A 28 -11.74 -14.99 -10.80
CA LEU A 28 -12.70 -16.02 -10.43
C LEU A 28 -13.82 -16.05 -11.46
N GLU A 29 -14.00 -17.20 -12.11
CA GLU A 29 -15.07 -17.42 -13.08
C GLU A 29 -15.97 -18.58 -12.65
N ILE A 30 -17.27 -18.39 -12.86
CA ILE A 30 -18.28 -19.39 -12.55
C ILE A 30 -18.70 -20.08 -13.85
N HIS A 31 -18.56 -21.41 -13.89
CA HIS A 31 -18.90 -22.26 -15.01
C HIS A 31 -19.92 -23.31 -14.59
N GLY A 32 -21.19 -22.88 -14.54
CA GLY A 32 -22.27 -23.66 -13.92
C GLY A 32 -22.09 -23.66 -12.41
N ARG A 33 -21.93 -24.85 -11.81
CA ARG A 33 -21.72 -25.01 -10.35
C ARG A 33 -20.25 -25.02 -9.94
N ARG A 34 -19.34 -24.69 -10.85
CA ARG A 34 -17.89 -24.73 -10.61
C ARG A 34 -17.32 -23.32 -10.56
N LEU A 35 -16.51 -23.07 -9.54
CA LEU A 35 -15.68 -21.89 -9.40
C LEU A 35 -14.27 -22.23 -9.87
N VAL A 36 -13.74 -21.42 -10.76
CA VAL A 36 -12.43 -21.61 -11.38
C VAL A 36 -11.65 -20.32 -11.25
N GLU A 37 -10.42 -20.41 -10.79
CA GLU A 37 -9.45 -19.32 -10.87
C GLU A 37 -8.70 -19.43 -12.19
N LYS A 38 -8.61 -18.33 -12.93
CA LYS A 38 -7.77 -18.20 -14.13
C LYS A 38 -6.69 -17.16 -13.88
N VAL A 39 -5.44 -17.52 -14.15
CA VAL A 39 -4.26 -16.67 -13.98
C VAL A 39 -3.78 -16.20 -15.35
N TYR A 40 -3.62 -14.89 -15.52
CA TYR A 40 -3.21 -14.25 -16.75
C TYR A 40 -1.90 -13.47 -16.57
N ASP A 41 -0.96 -13.67 -17.50
CA ASP A 41 0.17 -12.77 -17.71
C ASP A 41 -0.20 -11.79 -18.83
N GLY A 42 -0.63 -10.59 -18.44
CA GLY A 42 -1.22 -9.61 -19.34
C GLY A 42 -2.51 -10.11 -20.00
N GLU A 43 -2.42 -10.57 -21.24
CA GLU A 43 -3.56 -11.05 -22.05
C GLU A 43 -3.51 -12.58 -22.25
N GLU A 44 -2.42 -13.24 -21.87
CA GLU A 44 -2.22 -14.68 -22.08
C GLU A 44 -2.65 -15.46 -20.84
N LEU A 45 -3.52 -16.47 -21.03
CA LEU A 45 -3.89 -17.40 -19.96
C LEU A 45 -2.69 -18.27 -19.63
N LYS A 46 -2.16 -18.11 -18.42
CA LYS A 46 -0.98 -18.80 -17.90
C LYS A 46 -1.35 -20.07 -17.16
N ASP A 47 -2.39 -20.01 -16.33
CA ASP A 47 -2.81 -21.13 -15.49
C ASP A 47 -4.32 -21.10 -15.21
N GLN A 48 -4.87 -22.25 -14.84
CA GLN A 48 -6.28 -22.41 -14.48
C GLN A 48 -6.43 -23.46 -13.38
N ARG A 49 -7.10 -23.09 -12.29
CA ARG A 49 -7.24 -23.90 -11.07
C ARG A 49 -8.69 -24.06 -10.68
N MET A 50 -9.07 -25.25 -10.19
CA MET A 50 -10.39 -25.47 -9.62
C MET A 50 -10.41 -24.89 -8.21
N VAL A 51 -11.42 -24.10 -7.88
CA VAL A 51 -11.59 -23.51 -6.54
C VAL A 51 -12.65 -24.25 -5.74
N ALA A 52 -13.79 -24.56 -6.39
CA ALA A 52 -14.90 -25.28 -5.80
C ALA A 52 -15.84 -25.83 -6.89
N ASN A 53 -16.63 -26.86 -6.58
CA ASN A 53 -17.50 -27.56 -7.54
C ASN A 53 -18.99 -27.67 -7.12
N ASP A 54 -19.34 -27.14 -5.95
CA ASP A 54 -20.67 -27.25 -5.35
C ASP A 54 -21.34 -25.87 -5.16
N LEU A 55 -21.16 -24.96 -6.12
CA LEU A 55 -21.76 -23.61 -6.07
C LEU A 55 -23.26 -23.65 -6.36
N ARG A 56 -24.03 -22.79 -5.70
CA ARG A 56 -25.42 -22.48 -6.09
C ARG A 56 -25.53 -22.16 -7.58
N GLU A 57 -26.66 -22.46 -8.20
CA GLU A 57 -26.93 -21.90 -9.54
C GLU A 57 -27.00 -20.37 -9.43
N ASP A 58 -26.45 -19.69 -10.43
CA ASP A 58 -26.29 -18.22 -10.44
C ASP A 58 -25.64 -17.68 -9.16
N SER A 59 -24.72 -18.47 -8.58
CA SER A 59 -23.89 -18.04 -7.47
C SER A 59 -22.97 -16.90 -7.90
N THR A 60 -22.40 -16.24 -6.90
CA THR A 60 -21.33 -15.25 -7.05
C THR A 60 -20.21 -15.63 -6.09
N ALA A 61 -19.04 -15.07 -6.33
CA ALA A 61 -17.87 -15.35 -5.53
C ALA A 61 -16.98 -14.11 -5.47
N ALA A 62 -16.22 -13.99 -4.38
CA ALA A 62 -15.29 -12.90 -4.20
C ALA A 62 -14.01 -13.36 -3.52
N TYR A 63 -12.87 -12.80 -3.94
CA TYR A 63 -11.63 -12.97 -3.18
C TYR A 63 -11.75 -12.29 -1.82
N ALA A 64 -11.18 -12.89 -0.78
CA ALA A 64 -10.89 -12.27 0.51
C ALA A 64 -9.42 -12.56 0.84
N LEU A 65 -8.62 -11.53 1.05
CA LEU A 65 -7.15 -11.66 1.07
C LEU A 65 -6.62 -11.30 2.45
N ALA A 66 -5.68 -12.09 2.98
CA ALA A 66 -5.14 -11.90 4.32
C ALA A 66 -3.64 -12.21 4.35
N LYS A 67 -2.77 -11.19 4.33
CA LYS A 67 -1.30 -11.33 4.37
C LYS A 67 -0.76 -12.34 3.34
N ASP A 68 -0.49 -13.56 3.77
CA ASP A 68 0.05 -14.70 3.02
C ASP A 68 -1.02 -15.74 2.63
N ARG A 69 -2.30 -15.43 2.85
CA ARG A 69 -3.44 -16.33 2.61
C ARG A 69 -4.43 -15.70 1.65
N THR A 70 -4.93 -16.53 0.75
CA THR A 70 -5.91 -16.13 -0.26
C THR A 70 -7.14 -17.00 -0.11
N PHE A 71 -8.28 -16.37 0.11
CA PHE A 71 -9.56 -17.04 0.21
C PHE A 71 -10.46 -16.68 -0.96
N ALA A 72 -11.32 -17.62 -1.35
CA ALA A 72 -12.44 -17.40 -2.25
C ALA A 72 -13.72 -17.67 -1.48
N VAL A 73 -14.55 -16.65 -1.32
CA VAL A 73 -15.84 -16.72 -0.63
C VAL A 73 -16.93 -16.86 -1.67
N TYR A 74 -17.87 -17.80 -1.50
CA TYR A 74 -18.93 -18.09 -2.46
C TYR A 74 -20.18 -18.66 -1.78
N VAL A 75 -21.28 -18.81 -2.53
CA VAL A 75 -22.51 -19.47 -2.02
C VAL A 75 -22.60 -20.90 -2.56
N GLY A 76 -22.72 -21.88 -1.65
CA GLY A 76 -22.89 -23.31 -1.97
C GLY A 76 -24.30 -23.70 -2.44
N ASP A 77 -24.52 -24.94 -2.91
CA ASP A 77 -25.87 -25.47 -3.26
C ASP A 77 -26.90 -25.29 -2.18
N ASP A 78 -26.42 -25.43 -0.95
CA ASP A 78 -27.18 -25.40 0.28
C ASP A 78 -27.63 -23.98 0.65
N GLY A 79 -27.22 -22.96 -0.12
CA GLY A 79 -27.57 -21.57 0.13
C GLY A 79 -26.79 -20.96 1.32
N ILE A 80 -25.64 -21.54 1.66
CA ILE A 80 -24.78 -21.11 2.76
C ILE A 80 -23.50 -20.50 2.19
N ILE A 81 -22.94 -19.50 2.87
CA ILE A 81 -21.61 -18.95 2.55
C ILE A 81 -20.55 -20.00 2.86
N LYS A 82 -19.70 -20.28 1.87
CA LYS A 82 -18.54 -21.18 1.94
C LYS A 82 -17.28 -20.44 1.58
N VAL A 83 -16.14 -20.99 2.01
CA VAL A 83 -14.83 -20.45 1.73
C VAL A 83 -13.91 -21.56 1.24
N SER A 84 -13.13 -21.28 0.21
CA SER A 84 -11.95 -22.07 -0.13
C SER A 84 -10.71 -21.23 0.14
N GLU A 85 -9.63 -21.86 0.59
CA GLU A 85 -8.32 -21.25 0.80
C GLU A 85 -7.32 -21.80 -0.22
N PHE A 86 -6.46 -20.93 -0.74
CA PHE A 86 -5.38 -21.32 -1.61
C PHE A 86 -4.15 -21.74 -0.80
N ASP A 87 -3.66 -22.95 -1.02
CA ASP A 87 -2.43 -23.48 -0.43
C ASP A 87 -1.26 -23.23 -1.39
N GLU A 88 -0.34 -22.33 -1.01
CA GLU A 88 0.84 -22.01 -1.80
C GLU A 88 1.83 -23.18 -1.96
N ASP A 89 1.85 -24.13 -1.02
CA ASP A 89 2.77 -25.27 -1.07
C ASP A 89 2.33 -26.31 -2.11
N SER A 90 1.02 -26.53 -2.24
CA SER A 90 0.44 -27.46 -3.22
C SER A 90 0.00 -26.79 -4.53
N GLU A 91 -0.09 -25.46 -4.55
CA GLU A 91 -0.67 -24.65 -5.64
C GLU A 91 -2.14 -25.02 -5.97
N GLU A 92 -2.89 -25.50 -4.97
CA GLU A 92 -4.29 -25.92 -5.09
C GLU A 92 -5.20 -25.14 -4.13
N TRP A 93 -6.51 -25.20 -4.38
CA TRP A 93 -7.53 -24.63 -3.52
C TRP A 93 -8.20 -25.74 -2.70
N ASP A 94 -8.26 -25.55 -1.39
CA ASP A 94 -8.91 -26.45 -0.43
C ASP A 94 -10.11 -25.78 0.22
N GLU A 95 -11.14 -26.55 0.58
CA GLU A 95 -12.27 -26.05 1.35
C GLU A 95 -11.81 -25.66 2.78
N ALA A 96 -12.23 -24.48 3.23
CA ALA A 96 -11.85 -23.91 4.52
C ALA A 96 -13.08 -23.61 5.38
N ASP A 97 -12.92 -23.75 6.70
CA ASP A 97 -13.97 -23.44 7.67
C ASP A 97 -13.97 -21.93 8.00
N LEU A 98 -15.16 -21.38 8.22
CA LEU A 98 -15.33 -20.04 8.79
C LEU A 98 -15.06 -20.05 10.30
N GLU A 99 -13.79 -20.16 10.71
CA GLU A 99 -13.44 -20.31 12.13
C GLU A 99 -14.05 -19.19 13.00
N GLY A 100 -14.78 -19.58 14.05
CA GLY A 100 -15.49 -18.65 14.94
C GLY A 100 -16.91 -18.30 14.52
N LEU A 101 -17.35 -18.71 13.33
CA LEU A 101 -18.69 -18.49 12.81
C LEU A 101 -19.35 -19.83 12.44
N GLY A 102 -20.68 -19.91 12.61
CA GLY A 102 -21.46 -21.06 12.15
C GLY A 102 -21.90 -20.90 10.70
N ASP A 103 -22.80 -21.78 10.25
CA ASP A 103 -23.42 -21.68 8.94
C ASP A 103 -24.13 -20.32 8.78
N VAL A 104 -23.82 -19.62 7.69
CA VAL A 104 -24.46 -18.34 7.34
C VAL A 104 -25.37 -18.53 6.13
N PRO A 105 -26.69 -18.77 6.34
CA PRO A 105 -27.65 -18.87 5.24
C PRO A 105 -27.92 -17.50 4.61
N VAL A 106 -28.07 -17.48 3.29
CA VAL A 106 -28.29 -16.26 2.51
C VAL A 106 -29.58 -16.33 1.70
N HIS A 107 -30.07 -15.19 1.21
CA HIS A 107 -31.19 -15.16 0.28
C HIS A 107 -30.87 -16.00 -0.98
N ASP A 108 -31.89 -16.68 -1.56
CA ASP A 108 -31.73 -17.58 -2.71
C ASP A 108 -31.13 -16.89 -3.95
N GLU A 109 -31.28 -15.57 -4.03
CA GLU A 109 -30.75 -14.69 -5.09
C GLU A 109 -29.58 -13.81 -4.61
N SER A 110 -29.08 -14.01 -3.38
CA SER A 110 -28.03 -13.18 -2.79
C SER A 110 -26.77 -13.18 -3.66
N HIS A 111 -26.22 -11.99 -3.88
CA HIS A 111 -24.87 -11.84 -4.36
C HIS A 111 -23.90 -11.77 -3.18
N VAL A 112 -22.64 -12.11 -3.41
CA VAL A 112 -21.53 -12.00 -2.46
C VAL A 112 -20.49 -11.06 -3.06
N ALA A 113 -20.07 -10.09 -2.26
CA ALA A 113 -18.96 -9.20 -2.56
C ALA A 113 -18.05 -9.11 -1.34
N VAL A 114 -16.79 -8.73 -1.54
CA VAL A 114 -15.86 -8.51 -0.44
C VAL A 114 -15.26 -7.12 -0.55
N ALA A 115 -15.42 -6.33 0.53
CA ALA A 115 -14.64 -5.11 0.72
C ALA A 115 -13.38 -5.47 1.54
N GLY A 116 -12.21 -5.36 0.92
CA GLY A 116 -10.93 -5.61 1.59
C GLY A 116 -10.41 -4.35 2.30
N LEU A 117 -10.17 -4.45 3.60
CA LEU A 117 -9.50 -3.43 4.43
C LEU A 117 -8.12 -3.92 4.87
N PRO A 118 -7.21 -3.05 5.35
CA PRO A 118 -5.89 -3.49 5.81
C PRO A 118 -5.93 -4.58 6.90
N SER A 119 -6.82 -4.45 7.89
CA SER A 119 -6.90 -5.39 9.03
C SER A 119 -8.01 -6.44 8.92
N MET A 120 -8.93 -6.31 7.97
CA MET A 120 -10.08 -7.20 7.87
C MET A 120 -10.63 -7.30 6.45
N ASN A 121 -11.35 -8.37 6.14
CA ASN A 121 -12.24 -8.41 4.98
C ASN A 121 -13.68 -8.34 5.45
N LEU A 122 -14.52 -7.61 4.73
CA LEU A 122 -15.97 -7.57 4.96
C LEU A 122 -16.68 -8.26 3.81
N VAL A 123 -17.22 -9.45 4.06
CA VAL A 123 -18.09 -10.17 3.12
C VAL A 123 -19.49 -9.57 3.22
N LEU A 124 -19.99 -9.06 2.10
CA LEU A 124 -21.30 -8.44 1.95
C LEU A 124 -22.24 -9.43 1.28
N TYR A 125 -23.42 -9.62 1.86
CA TYR A 125 -24.44 -10.53 1.32
C TYR A 125 -25.85 -10.08 1.69
N GLN A 126 -26.85 -10.56 0.96
CA GLN A 126 -28.25 -10.33 1.26
C GLN A 126 -28.83 -11.48 2.09
N ALA A 127 -29.37 -11.18 3.26
CA ALA A 127 -30.06 -12.14 4.10
C ALA A 127 -31.49 -12.42 3.62
N HIS A 128 -32.14 -13.48 4.14
CA HIS A 128 -33.50 -13.87 3.73
C HIS A 128 -34.57 -12.78 3.93
N ASP A 129 -34.36 -11.84 4.85
CA ASP A 129 -35.24 -10.70 5.08
C ASP A 129 -35.00 -9.53 4.11
N GLY A 130 -34.02 -9.66 3.21
CA GLY A 130 -33.63 -8.66 2.22
C GLY A 130 -32.56 -7.69 2.69
N THR A 131 -32.19 -7.68 3.98
CA THR A 131 -31.15 -6.80 4.51
C THR A 131 -29.77 -7.20 4.01
N ILE A 132 -28.95 -6.21 3.65
CA ILE A 132 -27.53 -6.45 3.35
C ILE A 132 -26.76 -6.54 4.67
N LYS A 133 -26.18 -7.70 4.93
CA LYS A 133 -25.43 -8.03 6.14
C LYS A 133 -23.94 -8.17 5.84
N THR A 134 -23.14 -8.16 6.91
CA THR A 134 -21.69 -8.28 6.81
C THR A 134 -21.13 -9.39 7.70
N ILE A 135 -20.23 -10.19 7.13
CA ILE A 135 -19.30 -11.04 7.88
C ILE A 135 -17.94 -10.37 7.85
N LYS A 136 -17.34 -10.18 9.02
CA LYS A 136 -15.95 -9.74 9.16
C LYS A 136 -15.04 -10.96 9.23
N HIS A 137 -14.01 -10.97 8.40
CA HIS A 137 -12.81 -11.79 8.59
C HIS A 137 -11.71 -10.92 9.18
N ASP A 138 -11.33 -11.14 10.43
CA ASP A 138 -10.20 -10.47 11.05
C ASP A 138 -8.88 -11.11 10.58
N LYS A 139 -8.05 -10.37 9.83
CA LYS A 139 -6.83 -10.91 9.21
C LYS A 139 -5.70 -11.18 10.20
N ASP A 140 -5.77 -10.60 11.40
CA ASP A 140 -4.76 -10.80 12.44
C ASP A 140 -5.11 -11.99 13.31
N ALA A 141 -6.38 -12.09 13.71
CA ALA A 141 -6.88 -13.18 14.54
C ALA A 141 -7.23 -14.44 13.74
N ASP A 142 -7.45 -14.30 12.43
CA ASP A 142 -7.98 -15.32 11.53
C ASP A 142 -9.34 -15.87 11.99
N ILE A 143 -10.22 -14.96 12.43
CA ILE A 143 -11.54 -15.30 12.96
C ILE A 143 -12.62 -14.58 12.14
N TRP A 144 -13.70 -15.30 11.89
CA TRP A 144 -14.89 -14.83 11.20
C TRP A 144 -15.98 -14.50 12.22
N THR A 145 -16.60 -13.33 12.08
CA THR A 145 -17.69 -12.86 12.96
C THR A 145 -18.78 -12.15 12.15
N GLU A 146 -20.03 -12.23 12.60
CA GLU A 146 -21.04 -11.26 12.16
C GLU A 146 -20.70 -9.87 12.69
N GLU A 147 -20.92 -8.83 11.89
CA GLU A 147 -20.55 -7.46 12.25
C GLU A 147 -21.77 -6.52 12.31
N PHE A 148 -22.06 -5.77 11.24
CA PHE A 148 -23.15 -4.81 11.18
C PHE A 148 -24.00 -4.95 9.91
N ASP A 149 -25.22 -4.40 9.97
CA ASP A 149 -26.13 -4.34 8.83
C ASP A 149 -25.92 -3.04 8.05
N ILE A 150 -26.01 -3.11 6.72
CA ILE A 150 -25.97 -1.93 5.86
C ILE A 150 -27.38 -1.30 5.85
N PRO A 151 -27.52 0.00 6.14
CA PRO A 151 -28.81 0.67 6.10
C PRO A 151 -29.34 0.75 4.66
N GLY A 152 -30.66 0.94 4.51
CA GLY A 152 -31.32 1.08 3.21
C GLY A 152 -32.23 -0.10 2.87
N LEU A 153 -33.01 0.05 1.79
CA LEU A 153 -33.92 -0.98 1.28
C LEU A 153 -33.34 -1.57 0.00
N ALA A 154 -32.58 -2.65 0.12
CA ALA A 154 -32.01 -3.34 -1.03
C ALA A 154 -33.10 -4.09 -1.83
N ALA A 155 -33.02 -3.98 -3.17
CA ALA A 155 -33.80 -4.84 -4.04
C ALA A 155 -33.40 -6.31 -3.86
N THR A 156 -34.36 -7.22 -3.99
CA THR A 156 -34.09 -8.66 -3.96
C THR A 156 -33.14 -9.06 -5.09
N GLY A 157 -32.10 -9.82 -4.76
CA GLY A 157 -31.13 -10.30 -5.73
C GLY A 157 -30.23 -9.23 -6.32
N THR A 158 -30.12 -8.07 -5.65
CA THR A 158 -29.30 -6.97 -6.14
C THR A 158 -27.82 -7.35 -6.18
N PRO A 159 -27.08 -6.99 -7.26
CA PRO A 159 -25.64 -7.09 -7.24
C PRO A 159 -25.06 -6.07 -6.25
N ILE A 160 -24.02 -6.48 -5.53
CA ILE A 160 -23.40 -5.69 -4.47
C ILE A 160 -21.99 -5.31 -4.91
N ALA A 161 -21.63 -4.03 -4.73
CA ALA A 161 -20.24 -3.57 -4.82
C ALA A 161 -19.80 -3.04 -3.45
N GLY A 162 -18.56 -3.32 -3.07
CA GLY A 162 -17.99 -2.85 -1.82
C GLY A 162 -16.51 -2.54 -1.97
N PHE A 163 -16.08 -1.39 -1.44
CA PHE A 163 -14.67 -1.03 -1.35
C PHE A 163 -14.45 -0.07 -0.18
N SER A 164 -13.21 0.06 0.29
CA SER A 164 -12.84 1.05 1.30
C SER A 164 -12.08 2.22 0.69
N THR A 165 -12.31 3.41 1.23
CA THR A 165 -11.40 4.55 1.10
C THR A 165 -10.54 4.67 2.37
N ASP A 166 -9.73 5.71 2.47
CA ASP A 166 -8.97 6.00 3.68
C ASP A 166 -9.87 6.47 4.85
N GLU A 167 -11.10 6.89 4.55
CA GLU A 167 -12.02 7.54 5.51
C GLU A 167 -13.29 6.72 5.76
N ALA A 168 -13.71 5.89 4.81
CA ALA A 168 -15.00 5.22 4.88
C ALA A 168 -15.05 3.86 4.17
N LEU A 169 -15.95 3.01 4.64
CA LEU A 169 -16.44 1.86 3.89
C LEU A 169 -17.53 2.33 2.93
N ILE A 170 -17.41 1.96 1.66
CA ILE A 170 -18.41 2.24 0.63
C ILE A 170 -19.07 0.93 0.23
N VAL A 171 -20.41 0.87 0.33
CA VAL A 171 -21.22 -0.24 -0.14
C VAL A 171 -22.28 0.29 -1.08
N SER A 172 -22.46 -0.37 -2.22
CA SER A 172 -23.43 0.04 -3.23
C SER A 172 -24.25 -1.13 -3.73
N PHE A 173 -25.55 -0.89 -3.89
CA PHE A 173 -26.51 -1.84 -4.42
C PHE A 173 -27.73 -1.11 -4.98
N PHE A 174 -28.57 -1.83 -5.73
CA PHE A 174 -29.85 -1.30 -6.17
C PHE A 174 -30.88 -1.30 -5.05
N GLY A 175 -31.57 -0.17 -4.91
CA GLY A 175 -32.71 -0.03 -4.02
C GLY A 175 -33.99 -0.61 -4.62
N ASP A 176 -35.06 -0.67 -3.83
CA ASP A 176 -36.41 -1.05 -4.29
C ASP A 176 -37.00 -0.09 -5.34
N ASP A 177 -36.45 1.12 -5.42
CA ASP A 177 -36.69 2.12 -6.47
C ASP A 177 -35.93 1.84 -7.78
N ASN A 178 -35.14 0.76 -7.84
CA ASN A 178 -34.33 0.35 -8.97
C ASN A 178 -33.23 1.38 -9.36
N GLU A 179 -32.76 2.18 -8.41
CA GLU A 179 -31.57 3.03 -8.57
C GLU A 179 -30.42 2.54 -7.69
N ILE A 180 -29.18 2.87 -8.08
CA ILE A 180 -27.98 2.52 -7.30
C ILE A 180 -27.86 3.50 -6.13
N HIS A 181 -27.95 2.97 -4.91
CA HIS A 181 -27.66 3.68 -3.67
C HIS A 181 -26.25 3.37 -3.20
N VAL A 182 -25.55 4.39 -2.76
CA VAL A 182 -24.18 4.33 -2.25
C VAL A 182 -24.21 4.71 -0.78
N HIS A 183 -23.99 3.71 0.07
CA HIS A 183 -23.91 3.85 1.51
C HIS A 183 -22.45 4.01 1.91
N SER A 184 -22.13 5.13 2.58
CA SER A 184 -20.78 5.41 3.10
C SER A 184 -20.81 5.34 4.62
N ARG A 185 -19.99 4.47 5.21
CA ARG A 185 -19.79 4.41 6.66
C ARG A 185 -18.46 5.03 7.02
N ASP A 186 -18.50 6.13 7.74
CA ASP A 186 -17.32 6.80 8.25
C ASP A 186 -16.58 5.90 9.25
N PHE A 187 -15.27 5.74 9.10
CA PHE A 187 -14.47 4.88 9.99
C PHE A 187 -14.18 5.52 11.35
N GLU A 188 -14.22 6.85 11.46
CA GLU A 188 -13.98 7.57 12.71
C GLU A 188 -15.25 7.62 13.57
N THR A 189 -16.38 8.00 12.99
CA THR A 189 -17.65 8.17 13.72
C THR A 189 -18.51 6.91 13.72
N GLY A 190 -18.38 6.06 12.69
CA GLY A 190 -19.27 4.92 12.46
C GLY A 190 -20.62 5.31 11.86
N ASP A 191 -20.83 6.60 11.54
CA ASP A 191 -22.08 7.11 10.98
C ASP A 191 -22.22 6.74 9.51
N TRP A 192 -23.48 6.56 9.09
CA TRP A 192 -23.83 6.27 7.72
C TRP A 192 -24.35 7.51 7.00
N THR A 193 -23.90 7.69 5.76
CA THR A 193 -24.51 8.58 4.77
C THR A 193 -24.92 7.78 3.53
N GLU A 194 -25.86 8.35 2.77
CA GLU A 194 -26.42 7.71 1.58
C GLU A 194 -26.50 8.74 0.44
N GLU A 195 -26.04 8.34 -0.74
CA GLU A 195 -26.16 9.07 -1.99
C GLU A 195 -26.71 8.15 -3.08
N THR A 196 -27.65 8.63 -3.89
CA THR A 196 -28.15 7.88 -5.06
C THR A 196 -27.40 8.34 -6.31
N ILE A 197 -26.92 7.40 -7.12
CA ILE A 197 -26.36 7.71 -8.44
C ILE A 197 -27.53 7.92 -9.40
N PRO A 198 -27.73 9.13 -9.95
CA PRO A 198 -28.87 9.41 -10.81
C PRO A 198 -28.75 8.67 -12.15
N ASP A 199 -29.89 8.45 -12.81
CA ASP A 199 -29.97 7.74 -14.09
C ASP A 199 -29.26 6.38 -14.06
N SER A 200 -29.41 5.66 -12.96
CA SER A 200 -28.81 4.34 -12.73
C SER A 200 -29.78 3.17 -12.90
N SER A 201 -31.04 3.42 -13.26
CA SER A 201 -32.06 2.36 -13.42
C SER A 201 -31.98 1.60 -14.74
N PHE A 202 -32.24 0.29 -14.69
CA PHE A 202 -32.22 -0.59 -15.86
C PHE A 202 -33.53 -1.37 -16.01
N ASN A 203 -33.97 -1.57 -17.25
CA ASN A 203 -35.11 -2.43 -17.57
C ASN A 203 -34.72 -3.90 -17.73
N ASP A 204 -33.47 -4.13 -18.11
CA ASP A 204 -32.87 -5.46 -18.24
C ASP A 204 -32.23 -5.88 -16.92
N THR A 205 -32.04 -7.19 -16.73
CA THR A 205 -31.32 -7.72 -15.57
C THR A 205 -29.90 -7.16 -15.53
N VAL A 206 -29.51 -6.62 -14.37
CA VAL A 206 -28.14 -6.19 -14.11
C VAL A 206 -27.36 -7.39 -13.59
N ASN A 207 -26.25 -7.71 -14.25
CA ASN A 207 -25.43 -8.87 -13.93
C ASN A 207 -24.37 -8.53 -12.86
N SER A 208 -23.76 -7.35 -12.96
CA SER A 208 -22.74 -6.91 -12.02
C SER A 208 -22.61 -5.39 -12.04
N ILE A 209 -22.09 -4.87 -10.93
CA ILE A 209 -21.75 -3.46 -10.77
C ILE A 209 -20.35 -3.32 -10.19
N ILE A 210 -19.66 -2.27 -10.61
CA ILE A 210 -18.46 -1.76 -9.96
C ILE A 210 -18.71 -0.28 -9.69
N VAL A 211 -18.50 0.16 -8.46
CA VAL A 211 -18.61 1.57 -8.07
C VAL A 211 -17.24 2.06 -7.64
N ALA A 212 -16.89 3.28 -8.03
CA ALA A 212 -15.66 3.95 -7.62
C ALA A 212 -15.96 5.40 -7.22
N LYS A 213 -15.08 5.96 -6.40
CA LYS A 213 -15.11 7.38 -6.01
C LYS A 213 -13.98 8.11 -6.72
N ASP A 214 -14.30 9.22 -7.38
CA ASP A 214 -13.30 10.14 -7.90
C ASP A 214 -12.61 10.87 -6.75
N LYS A 215 -11.27 10.91 -6.76
CA LYS A 215 -10.50 11.55 -5.68
C LYS A 215 -10.53 13.07 -5.77
N ASP A 216 -10.64 13.62 -6.98
CA ASP A 216 -10.57 15.06 -7.21
C ASP A 216 -11.93 15.72 -6.95
N SER A 217 -13.02 15.14 -7.47
CA SER A 217 -14.37 15.66 -7.30
C SER A 217 -15.10 15.08 -6.08
N GLY A 218 -14.69 13.92 -5.60
CA GLY A 218 -15.39 13.17 -4.55
C GLY A 218 -16.66 12.46 -5.04
N ASP A 219 -16.97 12.53 -6.34
CA ASP A 219 -18.20 11.97 -6.88
C ASP A 219 -18.08 10.48 -7.15
N PHE A 220 -19.21 9.78 -7.03
CA PHE A 220 -19.29 8.37 -7.39
C PHE A 220 -19.55 8.20 -8.89
N GLU A 221 -18.91 7.17 -9.44
CA GLU A 221 -19.14 6.65 -10.78
C GLU A 221 -19.42 5.15 -10.69
N ALA A 222 -20.37 4.68 -11.50
CA ALA A 222 -20.74 3.27 -11.57
C ALA A 222 -20.49 2.72 -12.96
N TYR A 223 -19.98 1.50 -13.01
CA TYR A 223 -19.91 0.68 -14.20
C TYR A 223 -20.86 -0.50 -14.04
N VAL A 224 -21.74 -0.67 -15.01
CA VAL A 224 -22.83 -1.62 -14.93
C VAL A 224 -22.79 -2.55 -16.13
N LEU A 225 -22.72 -3.85 -15.89
CA LEU A 225 -22.89 -4.87 -16.92
C LEU A 225 -24.33 -5.35 -16.93
N THR A 226 -25.00 -5.16 -18.06
CA THR A 226 -26.33 -5.72 -18.30
C THR A 226 -26.36 -6.43 -19.65
N ALA A 227 -26.86 -7.67 -19.63
CA ALA A 227 -26.76 -8.61 -20.74
C ALA A 227 -25.29 -8.79 -21.18
N ASN A 228 -24.87 -8.07 -22.23
CA ASN A 228 -23.51 -8.09 -22.76
C ASN A 228 -22.92 -6.69 -22.92
N THR A 229 -23.56 -5.64 -22.40
CA THR A 229 -23.16 -4.24 -22.60
C THR A 229 -22.70 -3.62 -21.29
N VAL A 230 -21.56 -2.95 -21.31
CA VAL A 230 -21.02 -2.20 -20.18
C VAL A 230 -21.39 -0.73 -20.34
N TYR A 231 -22.02 -0.18 -19.31
CA TYR A 231 -22.37 1.23 -19.20
C TYR A 231 -21.51 1.91 -18.13
N ASN A 232 -21.18 3.17 -18.34
CA ASN A 232 -20.63 4.06 -17.32
C ASN A 232 -21.71 5.09 -16.94
N ILE A 233 -21.87 5.33 -15.65
CA ILE A 233 -22.84 6.26 -15.10
C ILE A 233 -22.10 7.19 -14.15
N THR A 234 -22.13 8.48 -14.45
CA THR A 234 -21.53 9.51 -13.60
C THR A 234 -22.60 10.22 -12.77
N LYS A 235 -22.21 10.79 -11.62
CA LYS A 235 -23.11 11.62 -10.80
C LYS A 235 -23.76 12.79 -11.56
N THR A 236 -23.17 13.24 -12.67
CA THR A 236 -23.75 14.30 -13.51
C THR A 236 -24.82 13.80 -14.48
N SER A 237 -25.41 12.62 -14.26
CA SER A 237 -26.51 12.06 -15.07
C SER A 237 -26.13 11.71 -16.51
N SER A 238 -24.86 11.38 -16.78
CA SER A 238 -24.46 10.84 -18.09
C SER A 238 -24.40 9.32 -18.02
N ARG A 239 -25.20 8.65 -18.85
CA ARG A 239 -25.10 7.19 -19.08
C ARG A 239 -24.47 6.94 -20.45
N ASP A 240 -23.23 6.52 -20.44
CA ASP A 240 -22.44 6.29 -21.65
C ASP A 240 -22.22 4.79 -21.87
N THR A 241 -22.35 4.35 -23.12
CA THR A 241 -22.01 2.97 -23.49
C THR A 241 -20.49 2.85 -23.63
N VAL A 242 -19.86 2.03 -22.79
CA VAL A 242 -18.42 1.78 -22.84
C VAL A 242 -18.10 0.77 -23.96
N GLY A 243 -18.90 -0.27 -24.09
CA GLY A 243 -18.70 -1.32 -25.08
C GLY A 243 -19.57 -2.54 -24.82
N SER A 244 -19.37 -3.60 -25.59
CA SER A 244 -20.12 -4.85 -25.43
C SER A 244 -19.29 -6.08 -25.76
N PHE A 245 -19.66 -7.21 -25.17
CA PHE A 245 -19.10 -8.51 -25.46
C PHE A 245 -19.71 -9.08 -26.74
N ASN A 246 -18.86 -9.56 -27.65
CA ASN A 246 -19.28 -10.25 -28.85
C ASN A 246 -19.57 -11.74 -28.57
N ARG A 247 -19.92 -12.51 -29.61
CA ARG A 247 -20.20 -13.95 -29.48
C ARG A 247 -18.99 -14.80 -29.13
N ASP A 248 -17.80 -14.30 -29.43
CA ASP A 248 -16.52 -14.94 -29.15
C ASP A 248 -15.98 -14.51 -27.78
N GLU A 249 -16.80 -13.85 -26.96
CA GLU A 249 -16.49 -13.41 -25.61
C GLU A 249 -15.47 -12.26 -25.50
N ASP A 250 -15.09 -11.67 -26.63
CA ASP A 250 -14.21 -10.50 -26.67
C ASP A 250 -14.98 -9.20 -26.41
N PHE A 251 -14.37 -8.31 -25.63
CA PHE A 251 -14.92 -6.99 -25.38
C PHE A 251 -14.60 -6.02 -26.52
N VAL A 252 -15.65 -5.44 -27.12
CA VAL A 252 -15.58 -4.47 -28.21
C VAL A 252 -15.97 -3.09 -27.69
N LEU A 253 -15.05 -2.14 -27.78
CA LEU A 253 -15.27 -0.76 -27.37
C LEU A 253 -16.32 -0.06 -28.26
N SER A 254 -17.12 0.80 -27.66
CA SER A 254 -17.96 1.72 -28.42
C SER A 254 -17.10 2.84 -29.03
N THR A 255 -17.53 3.40 -30.17
CA THR A 255 -16.79 4.49 -30.85
C THR A 255 -16.66 5.76 -30.02
N ASN A 256 -17.41 5.89 -28.93
CA ASN A 256 -17.41 7.05 -28.04
C ASN A 256 -16.54 6.84 -26.79
N ALA A 257 -16.10 5.60 -26.52
CA ALA A 257 -15.39 5.22 -25.30
C ALA A 257 -13.87 5.48 -25.34
N GLU A 258 -13.32 5.95 -26.47
CA GLU A 258 -11.88 6.27 -26.63
C GLU A 258 -11.50 7.66 -26.10
N SER A 259 -12.09 8.11 -24.99
CA SER A 259 -11.60 9.31 -24.28
C SER A 259 -10.64 8.93 -23.16
N GLU A 260 -9.58 9.71 -22.94
CA GLU A 260 -8.62 9.49 -21.84
C GLU A 260 -9.31 9.45 -20.46
N ALA A 261 -10.41 10.19 -20.30
CA ALA A 261 -11.21 10.21 -19.09
C ALA A 261 -11.87 8.84 -18.79
N VAL A 262 -12.39 8.15 -19.81
CA VAL A 262 -13.01 6.82 -19.67
C VAL A 262 -11.96 5.77 -19.28
N ALA A 263 -10.75 5.85 -19.83
CA ALA A 263 -9.66 4.94 -19.46
C ALA A 263 -9.18 5.18 -18.01
N ALA A 264 -9.05 6.44 -17.59
CA ALA A 264 -8.66 6.79 -16.23
C ALA A 264 -9.72 6.34 -15.19
N ALA A 265 -11.00 6.52 -15.51
CA ALA A 265 -12.13 6.04 -14.72
C ALA A 265 -12.17 4.50 -14.66
N ALA A 266 -11.94 3.82 -15.79
CA ALA A 266 -11.89 2.36 -15.81
C ALA A 266 -10.75 1.79 -14.96
N ALA A 267 -9.59 2.44 -14.95
CA ALA A 267 -8.48 2.07 -14.08
C ALA A 267 -8.81 2.29 -12.59
N ARG A 268 -9.56 3.35 -12.24
CA ARG A 268 -10.05 3.58 -10.87
C ARG A 268 -11.05 2.51 -10.44
N ALA A 269 -12.05 2.23 -11.26
CA ALA A 269 -13.04 1.19 -11.03
C ALA A 269 -12.42 -0.21 -10.90
N THR A 270 -11.47 -0.56 -11.76
CA THR A 270 -10.76 -1.84 -11.66
C THR A 270 -10.00 -1.97 -10.34
N ARG A 271 -9.44 -0.87 -9.80
CA ARG A 271 -8.80 -0.86 -8.48
C ARG A 271 -9.81 -0.95 -7.34
N ALA A 272 -10.96 -0.29 -7.46
CA ALA A 272 -12.02 -0.35 -6.44
C ALA A 272 -12.62 -1.75 -6.33
N ALA A 273 -12.76 -2.46 -7.47
CA ALA A 273 -13.28 -3.81 -7.52
C ALA A 273 -12.22 -4.91 -7.31
N ALA A 274 -10.93 -4.57 -7.36
CA ALA A 274 -9.90 -5.52 -6.98
C ALA A 274 -10.00 -5.74 -5.47
N THR A 275 -10.22 -6.97 -5.04
CA THR A 275 -10.02 -7.29 -3.63
C THR A 275 -8.56 -6.99 -3.33
N ALA A 276 -8.29 -6.07 -2.42
CA ALA A 276 -6.94 -5.56 -2.21
C ALA A 276 -6.01 -6.64 -1.63
N ALA A 277 -5.26 -7.35 -2.48
CA ALA A 277 -3.93 -7.86 -2.13
C ALA A 277 -2.97 -6.68 -1.92
N THR A 278 -3.31 -5.51 -2.47
CA THR A 278 -2.45 -4.34 -2.56
C THR A 278 -2.51 -3.43 -1.33
N ALA A 279 -3.30 -3.77 -0.30
CA ALA A 279 -3.30 -3.02 0.96
C ALA A 279 -2.08 -3.34 1.84
N ASP A 280 -1.46 -4.52 1.71
CA ASP A 280 -0.27 -4.88 2.50
C ASP A 280 1.06 -4.30 1.96
N ALA A 281 1.01 -3.54 0.85
CA ALA A 281 2.11 -2.65 0.48
C ALA A 281 1.94 -1.21 1.05
N LEU A 282 0.75 -0.86 1.56
CA LEU A 282 0.37 0.48 2.03
C LEU A 282 -0.74 0.40 3.11
N VAL A 283 -0.34 0.26 4.39
CA VAL A 283 -0.90 0.83 5.66
C VAL A 283 -0.72 -0.16 6.84
N PRO A 284 -0.12 0.23 7.99
CA PRO A 284 0.30 -0.71 9.04
C PRO A 284 -0.79 -1.09 10.05
N VAL A 285 -0.68 -2.35 10.48
CA VAL A 285 -1.22 -3.03 11.67
C VAL A 285 -1.62 -2.11 12.83
N ALA A 286 -2.92 -2.02 13.07
CA ALA A 286 -3.50 -1.54 14.32
C ALA A 286 -4.38 -2.63 14.95
N SER A 287 -3.79 -3.57 15.69
CA SER A 287 -4.40 -4.09 16.93
C SER A 287 -3.39 -4.87 17.77
N LEU A 288 -2.86 -4.26 18.84
CA LEU A 288 -2.74 -4.89 20.18
C LEU A 288 -2.16 -3.93 21.24
N VAL A 289 -2.74 -2.75 21.45
CA VAL A 289 -2.73 -2.12 22.78
C VAL A 289 -4.04 -1.38 22.93
N GLY A 290 -4.85 -1.77 23.93
CA GLY A 290 -6.10 -1.11 24.23
C GLY A 290 -5.93 0.39 24.47
N ASP A 291 -6.90 1.13 23.94
CA ASP A 291 -7.21 2.54 24.17
C ASP A 291 -6.13 3.60 23.86
N VAL A 292 -6.52 4.51 22.96
CA VAL A 292 -5.84 5.71 22.43
C VAL A 292 -4.93 5.44 21.22
N GLY A 293 -5.55 5.52 20.04
CA GLY A 293 -4.96 5.31 18.72
C GLY A 293 -3.84 6.27 18.35
N LEU A 294 -2.80 5.69 17.76
CA LEU A 294 -1.60 6.39 17.26
C LEU A 294 -1.76 6.82 15.79
N GLU A 295 -2.60 6.11 15.01
CA GLU A 295 -2.97 6.40 13.62
C GLU A 295 -3.69 7.77 13.50
N THR A 296 -4.65 8.03 14.39
CA THR A 296 -5.37 9.31 14.48
C THR A 296 -4.42 10.48 14.78
N LEU A 297 -3.29 10.24 15.45
CA LEU A 297 -2.34 11.28 15.86
C LEU A 297 -1.42 11.75 14.73
N ILE A 298 -1.10 10.87 13.77
CA ILE A 298 -0.32 11.21 12.56
C ILE A 298 -1.19 12.01 11.59
N TRP A 299 -2.46 11.62 11.45
CA TRP A 299 -3.42 12.29 10.56
C TRP A 299 -3.89 13.65 11.09
N MET A 300 -4.14 13.79 12.40
CA MET A 300 -4.45 15.09 13.05
C MET A 300 -3.37 16.17 12.82
N LEU A 301 -2.10 15.76 12.63
CA LEU A 301 -0.97 16.66 12.48
C LEU A 301 -0.83 17.25 11.07
N CYS A 302 -1.31 16.57 10.03
CA CYS A 302 -1.34 17.09 8.66
C CYS A 302 -2.45 18.13 8.48
N VAL A 303 -3.64 17.89 9.08
CA VAL A 303 -4.82 18.76 8.93
C VAL A 303 -4.71 20.09 9.69
N GLN A 304 -3.88 20.18 10.75
CA GLN A 304 -3.67 21.42 11.50
C GLN A 304 -2.70 22.43 10.86
N MET A 305 -2.07 22.10 9.73
CA MET A 305 -1.23 23.04 8.97
C MET A 305 -2.10 23.74 7.91
N ARG A 306 -2.19 25.07 7.97
CA ARG A 306 -3.04 25.84 7.05
C ARG A 306 -2.67 25.53 5.58
N PRO A 307 -3.65 25.35 4.68
CA PRO A 307 -3.44 24.90 3.29
C PRO A 307 -2.49 25.76 2.44
N SER A 308 -2.24 27.01 2.82
CA SER A 308 -1.42 27.93 2.03
C SER A 308 0.08 27.62 2.04
N TRP A 309 0.61 26.91 3.04
CA TRP A 309 2.06 26.73 3.20
C TRP A 309 2.58 25.41 2.59
N TYR A 310 1.69 24.41 2.46
CA TYR A 310 2.02 23.12 1.83
C TYR A 310 2.34 23.26 0.33
N ARG A 311 1.64 24.17 -0.36
CA ARG A 311 1.88 24.44 -1.80
C ARG A 311 3.23 25.07 -2.12
N GLU A 312 3.90 25.77 -1.18
CA GLU A 312 5.23 26.37 -1.44
C GLU A 312 6.38 25.39 -1.17
N ILE A 313 6.23 24.44 -0.24
CA ILE A 313 7.29 23.49 0.13
C ILE A 313 7.31 22.28 -0.83
N CYS A 314 6.15 21.73 -1.21
CA CYS A 314 6.08 20.58 -2.12
C CYS A 314 6.37 20.93 -3.58
N TYR A 315 6.39 22.22 -3.95
CA TYR A 315 6.75 22.65 -5.31
C TYR A 315 8.28 22.67 -5.56
N HIS A 316 9.10 22.38 -4.54
CA HIS A 316 10.57 22.52 -4.59
C HIS A 316 11.34 21.23 -4.34
N ILE A 317 10.68 20.07 -4.33
CA ILE A 317 11.34 18.76 -4.27
C ILE A 317 10.80 17.95 -5.46
N GLY A 318 11.44 18.13 -6.60
CA GLY A 318 10.89 17.86 -7.93
C GLY A 318 10.41 16.44 -8.20
N GLN A 319 9.29 16.40 -8.93
CA GLN A 319 8.90 15.28 -9.77
C GLN A 319 9.91 15.15 -10.92
N ALA A 320 10.90 14.27 -10.78
CA ALA A 320 11.77 13.87 -11.90
C ALA A 320 11.23 12.58 -12.58
N PRO A 321 11.13 12.51 -13.91
CA PRO A 321 10.76 11.29 -14.64
C PRO A 321 11.81 10.16 -14.48
N PRO A 322 11.45 8.90 -14.82
CA PRO A 322 12.30 7.74 -14.59
C PRO A 322 13.65 7.79 -15.31
N ASP A 323 14.65 7.36 -14.55
CA ASP A 323 16.06 7.53 -14.79
C ASP A 323 16.67 6.45 -15.73
N GLN A 324 16.32 6.50 -17.00
CA GLN A 324 16.99 5.68 -18.03
C GLN A 324 18.30 6.32 -18.53
N THR A 325 18.61 7.56 -18.15
CA THR A 325 19.79 8.31 -18.64
C THR A 325 20.97 8.35 -17.68
N LEU A 326 20.80 8.13 -16.37
CA LEU A 326 21.90 8.06 -15.39
C LEU A 326 22.68 6.75 -15.50
N ALA A 327 22.05 5.65 -15.92
CA ALA A 327 22.73 4.39 -16.21
C ALA A 327 23.85 4.56 -17.27
N GLN A 328 23.65 5.46 -18.23
CA GLN A 328 24.65 5.79 -19.26
C GLN A 328 25.66 6.86 -18.81
N ALA A 329 25.33 7.69 -17.81
CA ALA A 329 26.23 8.75 -17.32
C ALA A 329 27.14 8.31 -16.16
N LEU A 330 26.74 7.29 -15.39
CA LEU A 330 27.53 6.66 -14.33
C LEU A 330 28.25 5.38 -14.78
N ASP A 331 28.38 5.18 -16.09
CA ASP A 331 29.01 3.99 -16.66
C ASP A 331 30.53 4.03 -16.38
N ASN A 332 30.95 3.35 -15.32
CA ASN A 332 32.34 3.15 -14.87
C ASN A 332 33.22 4.42 -14.75
N PRO A 333 32.94 5.35 -13.81
CA PRO A 333 33.82 6.48 -13.57
C PRO A 333 35.20 6.00 -13.09
N THR A 334 36.23 6.31 -13.86
CA THR A 334 37.64 6.01 -13.56
C THR A 334 38.38 7.16 -12.86
N THR A 335 37.78 8.34 -12.78
CA THR A 335 38.40 9.56 -12.21
C THR A 335 37.43 10.37 -11.34
N ILE A 336 37.98 11.29 -10.51
CA ILE A 336 37.22 12.25 -9.66
C ILE A 336 36.28 13.11 -10.51
N ASP A 337 36.75 13.57 -11.66
CA ASP A 337 35.99 14.45 -12.54
C ASP A 337 34.79 13.74 -13.19
N ASP A 338 34.92 12.45 -13.52
CA ASP A 338 33.82 11.66 -14.10
C ASP A 338 32.72 11.40 -13.06
N PHE A 339 33.13 11.08 -11.83
CA PHE A 339 32.21 10.88 -10.73
C PHE A 339 31.48 12.17 -10.34
N GLN A 340 32.22 13.28 -10.26
CA GLN A 340 31.65 14.58 -9.95
C GLN A 340 30.62 15.01 -10.99
N LYS A 341 30.89 14.84 -12.28
CA LYS A 341 29.91 15.11 -13.35
C LYS A 341 28.66 14.26 -13.23
N GLY A 342 28.78 12.99 -12.84
CA GLY A 342 27.65 12.10 -12.63
C GLY A 342 26.76 12.55 -11.45
N VAL A 343 27.38 12.98 -10.34
CA VAL A 343 26.66 13.50 -9.16
C VAL A 343 26.01 14.86 -9.45
N GLU A 344 26.72 15.76 -10.12
CA GLU A 344 26.20 17.08 -10.51
C GLU A 344 25.02 16.95 -11.48
N LYS A 345 25.12 16.03 -12.45
CA LYS A 345 24.01 15.72 -13.35
C LYS A 345 22.79 15.15 -12.61
N TYR A 346 23.00 14.25 -11.65
CA TYR A 346 21.90 13.71 -10.84
C TYR A 346 21.19 14.79 -10.03
N VAL A 347 21.96 15.71 -9.44
CA VAL A 347 21.44 16.87 -8.71
C VAL A 347 20.60 17.79 -9.61
N GLU A 348 21.04 17.97 -10.87
CA GLU A 348 20.34 18.75 -11.88
C GLU A 348 19.04 18.04 -12.33
N ASP A 349 19.10 16.73 -12.59
CA ASP A 349 17.98 15.91 -13.05
C ASP A 349 16.92 15.65 -11.94
N SER A 350 17.31 15.70 -10.65
CA SER A 350 16.43 15.41 -9.49
C SER A 350 15.89 16.66 -8.79
N ASP A 351 16.00 17.85 -9.40
CA ASP A 351 15.62 19.15 -8.83
C ASP A 351 16.28 19.48 -7.46
N LEU A 352 17.37 18.78 -7.12
CA LEU A 352 18.15 19.03 -5.91
C LEU A 352 19.16 20.18 -6.10
N GLY A 353 19.25 20.75 -7.30
CA GLY A 353 20.16 21.85 -7.65
C GLY A 353 19.99 23.10 -6.80
N GLN A 354 18.82 23.30 -6.19
CA GLN A 354 18.57 24.39 -5.25
C GLN A 354 19.29 24.22 -3.91
N LEU A 355 19.56 22.96 -3.53
CA LEU A 355 20.28 22.60 -2.31
C LEU A 355 21.78 22.43 -2.57
N PHE A 356 22.13 21.93 -3.76
CA PHE A 356 23.51 21.73 -4.18
C PHE A 356 23.86 22.54 -5.43
N ALA A 357 24.34 23.77 -5.23
CA ALA A 357 24.83 24.59 -6.33
C ALA A 357 26.02 23.92 -7.08
N PRO A 358 26.21 24.20 -8.38
CA PRO A 358 27.35 23.68 -9.14
C PRO A 358 28.69 23.96 -8.42
N GLY A 359 29.56 22.95 -8.32
CA GLY A 359 30.82 23.05 -7.59
C GLY A 359 30.70 23.01 -6.06
N ASN A 360 29.60 22.46 -5.50
CA ASN A 360 29.42 22.31 -4.06
C ASN A 360 30.55 21.48 -3.42
N ASN A 361 31.24 22.06 -2.43
CA ASN A 361 32.34 21.43 -1.69
C ASN A 361 31.92 20.13 -0.96
N TYR A 362 30.65 20.01 -0.56
CA TYR A 362 30.11 18.78 0.01
C TYR A 362 30.14 17.64 -1.02
N LEU A 363 29.65 17.88 -2.23
CA LEU A 363 29.64 16.89 -3.31
C LEU A 363 31.05 16.49 -3.75
N GLN A 364 31.99 17.45 -3.75
CA GLN A 364 33.41 17.16 -4.00
C GLN A 364 33.97 16.16 -2.98
N LYS A 365 33.70 16.36 -1.68
CA LYS A 365 34.14 15.44 -0.62
C LYS A 365 33.48 14.06 -0.72
N VAL A 366 32.20 14.01 -1.10
CA VAL A 366 31.49 12.75 -1.37
C VAL A 366 32.15 11.99 -2.53
N ALA A 367 32.48 12.69 -3.61
CA ALA A 367 33.17 12.12 -4.77
C ALA A 367 34.57 11.58 -4.42
N GLU A 368 35.36 12.36 -3.66
CA GLU A 368 36.68 11.92 -3.17
C GLU A 368 36.59 10.66 -2.30
N LYS A 369 35.62 10.61 -1.39
CA LYS A 369 35.39 9.43 -0.53
C LYS A 369 34.93 8.22 -1.34
N ALA A 370 34.08 8.42 -2.35
CA ALA A 370 33.61 7.34 -3.20
C ALA A 370 34.74 6.66 -3.97
N ILE A 371 35.72 7.43 -4.46
CA ILE A 371 36.89 6.88 -5.16
C ILE A 371 37.82 6.15 -4.21
N LYS A 372 38.11 6.73 -3.05
CA LYS A 372 38.88 6.05 -2.01
C LYS A 372 38.24 4.72 -1.60
N LEU A 373 36.91 4.69 -1.51
CA LEU A 373 36.15 3.49 -1.16
C LEU A 373 36.15 2.43 -2.28
N LYS A 374 36.11 2.87 -3.55
CA LYS A 374 36.23 1.99 -4.73
C LYS A 374 37.56 1.24 -4.73
N ASP A 375 38.64 1.92 -4.34
CA ASP A 375 39.99 1.37 -4.32
C ASP A 375 40.34 0.62 -3.02
N ASP A 376 39.43 0.60 -2.03
CA ASP A 376 39.64 -0.09 -0.76
C ASP A 376 39.41 -1.60 -0.90
N PRO A 377 40.45 -2.45 -0.73
CA PRO A 377 40.30 -3.90 -0.86
C PRO A 377 39.36 -4.53 0.19
N SER A 378 39.14 -3.84 1.33
CA SER A 378 38.27 -4.27 2.43
C SER A 378 36.81 -3.83 2.26
N ASN A 379 36.51 -3.03 1.23
CA ASN A 379 35.14 -2.62 0.92
C ASN A 379 34.37 -3.78 0.26
N HIS A 380 33.30 -4.25 0.89
CA HIS A 380 32.46 -5.33 0.37
C HIS A 380 31.51 -4.92 -0.77
N PRO A 381 30.87 -3.73 -0.75
CA PRO A 381 30.09 -3.25 -1.89
C PRO A 381 31.00 -2.73 -3.01
N LYS A 382 31.29 -3.60 -4.00
CA LYS A 382 32.17 -3.31 -5.14
C LYS A 382 31.43 -3.12 -6.46
N GLU A 383 30.16 -3.49 -6.51
CA GLU A 383 29.37 -3.40 -7.74
C GLU A 383 28.96 -1.94 -8.01
N PRO A 384 28.98 -1.48 -9.27
CA PRO A 384 28.60 -0.12 -9.64
C PRO A 384 27.24 0.31 -9.06
N GLU A 385 26.26 -0.60 -9.04
CA GLU A 385 24.92 -0.39 -8.48
C GLU A 385 24.91 -0.08 -6.98
N GLN A 386 25.80 -0.72 -6.22
CA GLN A 386 25.91 -0.48 -4.78
C GLN A 386 26.55 0.87 -4.50
N MET A 387 27.53 1.28 -5.32
CA MET A 387 28.12 2.62 -5.25
C MET A 387 27.10 3.71 -5.60
N LYS A 388 26.20 3.46 -6.56
CA LYS A 388 25.08 4.37 -6.88
C LYS A 388 24.17 4.60 -5.66
N GLY A 389 23.80 3.53 -4.96
CA GLY A 389 22.98 3.61 -3.74
C GLY A 389 23.65 4.43 -2.63
N LEU A 390 24.95 4.22 -2.40
CA LEU A 390 25.71 4.97 -1.40
C LEU A 390 25.80 6.47 -1.71
N VAL A 391 25.94 6.83 -3.00
CA VAL A 391 25.94 8.23 -3.44
C VAL A 391 24.61 8.89 -3.18
N LYS A 392 23.51 8.23 -3.55
CA LYS A 392 22.16 8.75 -3.32
C LYS A 392 21.91 8.96 -1.83
N LEU A 393 22.24 7.98 -0.99
CA LEU A 393 22.14 8.12 0.47
C LEU A 393 22.95 9.30 1.02
N ALA A 394 24.14 9.56 0.47
CA ALA A 394 24.98 10.66 0.92
C ALA A 394 24.39 12.06 0.63
N LEU A 395 23.44 12.17 -0.29
CA LEU A 395 22.74 13.43 -0.58
C LEU A 395 21.73 13.78 0.52
N TYR A 396 21.27 12.80 1.29
CA TYR A 396 20.33 13.00 2.39
C TYR A 396 21.06 13.11 3.73
N GLN A 397 20.43 13.78 4.69
CA GLN A 397 20.80 13.80 6.10
C GLN A 397 19.98 12.74 6.85
N PRO A 398 20.57 11.59 7.24
CA PRO A 398 19.83 10.55 7.96
C PRO A 398 19.48 11.00 9.38
N ILE A 399 18.27 10.69 9.84
CA ILE A 399 17.81 10.86 11.21
C ILE A 399 17.23 9.54 11.70
N PHE A 400 17.86 8.92 12.67
CA PHE A 400 17.31 7.77 13.39
C PHE A 400 16.41 8.27 14.52
N TYR A 401 15.12 7.94 14.43
CA TYR A 401 14.12 8.26 15.43
C TYR A 401 13.68 6.96 16.13
N CYS A 402 14.31 6.69 17.27
CA CYS A 402 14.33 5.38 17.91
C CYS A 402 13.32 5.27 19.04
N ASN A 403 12.59 4.15 19.07
CA ASN A 403 11.72 3.81 20.18
C ASN A 403 12.53 3.36 21.39
N ASP A 404 12.23 4.01 22.50
CA ASP A 404 12.81 3.79 23.81
C ASP A 404 11.72 3.50 24.86
N SER A 405 10.58 2.94 24.44
CA SER A 405 9.52 2.49 25.33
C SER A 405 9.89 1.21 26.08
N GLY A 406 9.20 0.94 27.19
CA GLY A 406 9.40 -0.24 28.03
C GLY A 406 9.20 -1.56 27.28
N SER A 407 8.39 -1.59 26.23
CA SER A 407 8.22 -2.75 25.35
C SER A 407 9.49 -3.14 24.60
N MET A 408 10.45 -2.21 24.44
CA MET A 408 11.77 -2.50 23.87
C MET A 408 12.64 -3.39 24.78
N GLN A 409 12.23 -3.62 26.03
CA GLN A 409 12.87 -4.60 26.93
C GLN A 409 12.44 -6.05 26.65
N ALA A 410 11.47 -6.28 25.77
CA ALA A 410 11.00 -7.63 25.47
C ALA A 410 12.11 -8.50 24.86
N ASN A 411 12.11 -9.78 25.25
CA ASN A 411 13.07 -10.77 24.75
C ASN A 411 12.78 -11.17 23.30
N ILE A 412 13.82 -11.34 22.52
CA ILE A 412 13.82 -12.00 21.22
C ILE A 412 14.24 -13.46 21.46
N VAL A 413 13.41 -14.41 21.07
CA VAL A 413 13.65 -15.86 21.28
C VAL A 413 13.96 -16.57 19.96
N ASP A 414 14.89 -17.53 19.91
CA ASP A 414 15.16 -18.38 18.75
C ASP A 414 14.00 -19.34 18.43
N ALA A 415 14.13 -20.13 17.34
CA ALA A 415 13.13 -21.11 16.93
C ALA A 415 12.87 -22.21 17.99
N ASN A 416 13.77 -22.35 18.98
CA ASN A 416 13.66 -23.30 20.08
C ASN A 416 13.17 -22.63 21.38
N GLY A 417 12.80 -21.35 21.33
CA GLY A 417 12.32 -20.58 22.49
C GLY A 417 13.43 -20.02 23.40
N ASN A 418 14.72 -20.12 23.03
CA ASN A 418 15.80 -19.56 23.85
C ASN A 418 15.92 -18.06 23.62
N VAL A 419 16.05 -17.28 24.69
CA VAL A 419 16.32 -15.84 24.59
C VAL A 419 17.70 -15.61 23.98
N VAL A 420 17.75 -14.92 22.84
CA VAL A 420 18.98 -14.61 22.10
C VAL A 420 19.37 -13.13 22.14
N SER A 421 18.43 -12.24 22.42
CA SER A 421 18.65 -10.78 22.51
C SER A 421 17.42 -10.10 23.13
N THR A 422 17.47 -8.80 23.37
CA THR A 422 16.31 -7.94 23.63
C THR A 422 15.98 -7.07 22.41
N ARG A 423 14.75 -6.55 22.31
CA ARG A 423 14.36 -5.64 21.19
C ARG A 423 15.24 -4.38 21.13
N ILE A 424 15.61 -3.82 22.28
CA ILE A 424 16.52 -2.67 22.37
C ILE A 424 17.93 -3.00 21.87
N GLU A 425 18.47 -4.17 22.17
CA GLU A 425 19.77 -4.61 21.66
C GLU A 425 19.72 -4.87 20.15
N GLY A 426 18.62 -5.44 19.64
CA GLY A 426 18.36 -5.59 18.21
C GLY A 426 18.32 -4.26 17.47
N MET A 427 17.57 -3.28 17.99
CA MET A 427 17.52 -1.92 17.45
C MET A 427 18.90 -1.25 17.42
N ARG A 428 19.67 -1.34 18.51
CA ARG A 428 21.01 -0.74 18.60
C ARG A 428 21.95 -1.27 17.52
N SER A 429 22.02 -2.59 17.38
CA SER A 429 22.82 -3.25 16.34
C SER A 429 22.43 -2.77 14.94
N LEU A 430 21.13 -2.66 14.69
CA LEU A 430 20.61 -2.26 13.40
C LEU A 430 20.89 -0.79 13.06
N VAL A 431 20.65 0.14 14.00
CA VAL A 431 20.97 1.55 13.78
C VAL A 431 22.46 1.75 13.59
N GLN A 432 23.30 1.04 14.34
CA GLN A 432 24.75 1.07 14.13
C GLN A 432 25.12 0.65 12.70
N ARG A 433 24.54 -0.45 12.20
CA ARG A 433 24.81 -0.94 10.84
C ARG A 433 24.32 0.03 9.78
N MET A 434 23.09 0.55 9.92
CA MET A 434 22.51 1.51 8.98
C MET A 434 23.33 2.80 8.95
N ALA A 435 23.76 3.30 10.10
CA ALA A 435 24.58 4.50 10.16
C ALA A 435 25.95 4.29 9.51
N ARG A 436 26.61 3.14 9.72
CA ARG A 436 27.87 2.81 9.04
C ARG A 436 27.76 2.89 7.53
N ILE A 437 26.59 2.53 7.01
CA ILE A 437 26.31 2.51 5.58
C ILE A 437 25.92 3.92 5.09
N ALA A 438 24.92 4.55 5.69
CA ALA A 438 24.40 5.85 5.29
C ALA A 438 25.45 6.97 5.41
N THR A 439 26.40 6.84 6.34
CA THR A 439 27.48 7.81 6.55
C THR A 439 28.79 7.43 5.86
N ARG A 440 28.78 6.39 5.00
CA ARG A 440 30.02 5.87 4.39
C ARG A 440 30.71 6.90 3.49
N LEU A 441 29.93 7.67 2.72
CA LEU A 441 30.44 8.64 1.75
C LEU A 441 30.32 10.09 2.21
N VAL A 442 29.65 10.37 3.32
CA VAL A 442 29.51 11.74 3.84
C VAL A 442 30.81 12.19 4.53
N PRO A 443 31.13 13.49 4.58
CA PRO A 443 32.26 14.01 5.36
C PRO A 443 32.19 13.61 6.84
N ASP A 444 33.33 13.51 7.54
CA ASP A 444 33.39 12.99 8.92
C ASP A 444 32.57 13.80 9.94
N SER A 445 32.25 15.05 9.62
CA SER A 445 31.42 15.95 10.44
C SER A 445 29.95 16.01 9.99
N SER A 446 29.47 14.99 9.28
CA SER A 446 28.14 15.00 8.63
C SER A 446 27.42 13.66 8.79
N GLY A 447 27.59 13.04 9.97
CA GLY A 447 27.03 11.75 10.35
C GLY A 447 25.49 11.73 10.39
N ALA A 448 24.92 10.74 11.05
CA ALA A 448 23.45 10.67 11.19
C ALA A 448 22.96 11.64 12.27
N HIS A 449 21.67 11.81 12.46
CA HIS A 449 21.12 12.40 13.70
C HIS A 449 20.42 11.29 14.48
N LEU A 450 20.43 11.40 15.81
CA LEU A 450 19.77 10.46 16.68
C LEU A 450 18.76 11.18 17.57
N ARG A 451 17.54 10.67 17.60
CA ARG A 451 16.44 11.13 18.43
C ARG A 451 15.74 9.93 19.04
N PHE A 452 15.20 10.12 20.24
CA PHE A 452 14.42 9.09 20.93
C PHE A 452 12.99 9.58 21.15
N ILE A 453 12.05 8.64 21.09
CA ILE A 453 10.62 8.97 21.19
C ILE A 453 10.33 9.58 22.57
N ASN A 454 10.85 8.98 23.64
CA ASN A 454 10.52 9.34 25.01
C ASN A 454 11.61 10.18 25.66
N SER A 455 12.88 9.78 25.53
CA SER A 455 14.02 10.54 26.03
C SER A 455 14.18 11.85 25.28
N ASP A 456 14.52 12.92 26.00
CA ASP A 456 14.94 14.19 25.41
C ASP A 456 16.43 14.15 24.99
N ASP A 457 17.12 13.03 25.22
CA ASP A 457 18.46 12.80 24.69
C ASP A 457 18.45 12.90 23.16
N GLN A 458 19.50 13.52 22.63
CA GLN A 458 19.66 13.71 21.20
C GLN A 458 21.14 13.87 20.87
N GLU A 459 21.51 13.40 19.68
CA GLU A 459 22.87 13.60 19.15
C GLU A 459 22.78 13.99 17.68
N ASN A 460 23.68 14.89 17.26
CA ASN A 460 23.79 15.30 15.86
C ASN A 460 25.18 14.92 15.34
N ASP A 461 25.18 14.24 14.20
CA ASP A 461 26.37 13.81 13.48
C ASP A 461 27.30 12.85 14.27
N PRO A 462 26.80 11.91 15.11
CA PRO A 462 27.69 10.91 15.66
C PRO A 462 28.21 10.03 14.52
N THR A 463 29.50 9.70 14.60
CA THR A 463 30.06 8.66 13.75
C THR A 463 29.39 7.32 14.06
N ALA A 464 29.44 6.40 13.11
CA ALA A 464 28.78 5.12 13.30
C ALA A 464 29.32 4.28 14.47
N ASP A 465 30.56 4.52 14.89
CA ASP A 465 31.15 3.88 16.08
C ASP A 465 30.76 4.57 17.39
N GLN A 466 30.25 5.81 17.34
CA GLN A 466 29.75 6.55 18.51
C GLN A 466 28.27 6.26 18.81
N ILE A 467 27.50 5.82 17.82
CA ILE A 467 26.04 5.62 17.95
C ILE A 467 25.66 4.67 19.08
N ASP A 468 26.38 3.57 19.26
CA ASP A 468 26.06 2.59 20.31
C ASP A 468 26.21 3.20 21.72
N ALA A 469 27.16 4.13 21.90
CA ALA A 469 27.32 4.85 23.17
C ALA A 469 26.19 5.88 23.38
N CYS A 470 25.66 6.47 22.31
CA CYS A 470 24.53 7.41 22.36
C CYS A 470 23.19 6.74 22.67
N MET A 471 23.11 5.39 22.60
CA MET A 471 21.88 4.61 22.81
C MET A 471 21.78 3.97 24.20
N GLN A 472 22.42 4.59 25.20
CA GLN A 472 22.34 4.16 26.60
C GLN A 472 21.24 4.94 27.33
N PHE A 473 20.01 4.44 27.30
CA PHE A 473 18.85 5.11 27.92
C PHE A 473 18.01 4.14 28.78
N GLN A 474 17.23 4.68 29.72
CA GLN A 474 16.28 3.91 30.51
C GLN A 474 14.91 3.91 29.82
N PRO A 475 14.34 2.73 29.48
CA PRO A 475 13.08 2.69 28.76
C PRO A 475 11.88 3.32 29.50
N GLY A 476 11.10 4.14 28.81
CA GLY A 476 9.95 4.88 29.35
C GLY A 476 8.60 4.15 29.22
N CYS A 477 7.59 4.52 30.01
CA CYS A 477 6.32 3.78 30.09
C CYS A 477 5.28 4.08 28.99
N ARG A 478 5.46 5.09 28.13
CA ARG A 478 4.50 5.51 27.07
C ARG A 478 5.29 6.00 25.84
N ALA A 479 4.73 5.97 24.63
CA ALA A 479 5.37 6.45 23.39
C ALA A 479 4.43 7.33 22.55
N ASN A 480 4.65 8.65 22.51
CA ASN A 480 3.85 9.59 21.71
C ASN A 480 4.54 9.92 20.38
N ILE A 481 4.70 8.89 19.53
CA ILE A 481 5.57 8.90 18.33
C ILE A 481 5.40 10.16 17.46
N GLY A 482 4.18 10.50 17.05
CA GLY A 482 3.93 11.65 16.16
C GLY A 482 4.13 13.02 16.83
N THR A 483 3.71 13.16 18.09
CA THR A 483 3.90 14.41 18.85
C THR A 483 5.38 14.68 19.08
N ASP A 484 6.12 13.65 19.49
CA ASP A 484 7.55 13.77 19.74
C ASP A 484 8.37 13.86 18.45
N LEU A 485 7.90 13.29 17.33
CA LEU A 485 8.52 13.49 16.01
C LEU A 485 8.45 14.98 15.62
N LYS A 486 7.27 15.61 15.75
CA LYS A 486 7.12 17.04 15.48
C LYS A 486 7.96 17.88 16.43
N LYS A 487 7.96 17.55 17.71
CA LYS A 487 8.67 18.31 18.76
C LYS A 487 10.20 18.18 18.65
N LYS A 488 10.72 17.00 18.33
CA LYS A 488 12.16 16.65 18.45
C LYS A 488 12.88 16.56 17.10
N VAL A 489 12.15 16.36 16.01
CA VAL A 489 12.69 16.28 14.64
C VAL A 489 12.20 17.45 13.78
N LEU A 490 10.90 17.49 13.42
CA LEU A 490 10.40 18.42 12.40
C LEU A 490 10.53 19.89 12.83
N GLY A 491 10.10 20.20 14.06
CA GLY A 491 10.19 21.54 14.64
C GLY A 491 11.63 22.10 14.64
N PRO A 492 12.57 21.47 15.36
CA PRO A 492 13.90 22.02 15.52
C PRO A 492 14.79 21.88 14.27
N LEU A 493 14.64 20.83 13.47
CA LEU A 493 15.57 20.55 12.36
C LEU A 493 15.07 21.05 11.01
N ILE A 494 13.75 21.15 10.83
CA ILE A 494 13.14 21.54 9.55
C ILE A 494 12.52 22.92 9.68
N PHE A 495 11.44 23.06 10.47
CA PHE A 495 10.65 24.29 10.52
C PHE A 495 11.48 25.47 11.00
N LYS A 496 12.21 25.31 12.11
CA LYS A 496 13.06 26.36 12.64
C LYS A 496 14.20 26.74 11.70
N LYS A 497 14.81 25.76 11.01
CA LYS A 497 15.85 26.06 10.01
C LYS A 497 15.28 26.80 8.81
N LEU A 498 14.13 26.39 8.29
CA LEU A 498 13.47 27.09 7.18
C LEU A 498 13.05 28.51 7.57
N GLU A 499 12.51 28.70 8.78
CA GLU A 499 12.15 30.03 9.31
C GLU A 499 13.37 30.94 9.50
N GLN A 500 14.51 30.39 9.92
CA GLN A 500 15.73 31.17 10.22
C GLN A 500 16.58 31.44 8.98
N ASP A 501 16.80 30.41 8.17
CA ASP A 501 17.80 30.39 7.11
C ASP A 501 17.17 30.39 5.71
N GLY A 502 15.85 30.20 5.61
CA GLY A 502 15.11 30.14 4.33
C GLY A 502 15.39 28.89 3.50
N LYS A 503 16.23 27.98 3.99
CA LYS A 503 16.64 26.75 3.30
C LYS A 503 17.19 25.71 4.28
N ILE A 504 17.27 24.47 3.84
CA ILE A 504 17.99 23.38 4.52
C ILE A 504 19.27 23.03 3.75
N ASP A 505 20.26 22.49 4.44
CA ASP A 505 21.57 22.18 3.84
C ASP A 505 21.54 20.92 2.96
N ARG A 506 20.71 19.96 3.35
CA ARG A 506 20.44 18.68 2.68
C ARG A 506 18.99 18.27 2.98
N PRO A 507 18.33 17.50 2.10
CA PRO A 507 17.07 16.86 2.44
C PRO A 507 17.24 15.91 3.64
N PHE A 508 16.24 15.78 4.50
CA PHE A 508 16.29 14.86 5.64
C PHE A 508 15.66 13.52 5.29
N LEU A 509 16.32 12.42 5.67
CA LEU A 509 15.78 11.05 5.61
C LEU A 509 15.48 10.60 7.04
N VAL A 510 14.20 10.61 7.44
CA VAL A 510 13.78 10.22 8.79
C VAL A 510 13.46 8.73 8.84
N LEU A 511 14.17 8.00 9.69
CA LEU A 511 14.08 6.56 9.88
C LEU A 511 13.51 6.30 11.27
N THR A 512 12.20 6.01 11.33
CA THR A 512 11.48 5.72 12.58
C THR A 512 11.57 4.23 12.92
N ILE A 513 11.91 3.89 14.17
CA ILE A 513 12.21 2.51 14.57
C ILE A 513 11.42 2.15 15.84
N THR A 514 10.54 1.14 15.80
CA THR A 514 9.56 0.80 16.85
C THR A 514 9.59 -0.67 17.30
N ASP A 515 8.69 -1.05 18.24
CA ASP A 515 8.64 -2.31 19.00
C ASP A 515 7.68 -3.37 18.43
N ALA A 516 6.63 -2.95 17.71
CA ALA A 516 5.92 -3.82 16.79
C ALA A 516 6.89 -4.13 15.65
N THR A 517 7.07 -5.43 15.39
CA THR A 517 7.87 -5.99 14.32
C THR A 517 7.90 -5.06 13.12
N MET A 518 9.11 -4.88 12.53
CA MET A 518 9.35 -4.36 11.18
C MET A 518 9.81 -2.89 11.06
N PHE A 519 11.10 -2.72 10.74
CA PHE A 519 11.60 -1.48 10.12
C PHE A 519 10.79 -1.16 8.86
N LEU A 520 10.38 0.10 8.70
CA LEU A 520 9.88 0.60 7.43
C LEU A 520 10.97 1.47 6.80
N ILE A 521 11.85 0.86 6.01
CA ILE A 521 12.75 1.62 5.14
C ILE A 521 12.00 1.83 3.84
N SER A 522 11.38 3.00 3.69
CA SER A 522 10.68 3.38 2.46
C SER A 522 11.60 4.20 1.56
N GLN A 523 11.56 3.88 0.27
CA GLN A 523 12.24 4.64 -0.75
C GLN A 523 11.55 5.99 -0.95
N VAL A 524 12.29 7.08 -0.81
CA VAL A 524 11.85 8.40 -1.31
C VAL A 524 12.38 8.54 -2.74
N GLY A 525 11.49 8.40 -3.73
CA GLY A 525 11.80 8.45 -5.16
C GLY A 525 11.69 7.09 -5.87
N ASN A 526 11.99 7.04 -7.19
CA ASN A 526 11.76 5.87 -8.05
C ASN A 526 13.07 5.23 -8.56
N ASP A 527 14.13 5.19 -7.73
CA ASP A 527 15.42 4.61 -8.11
C ASP A 527 15.38 3.06 -8.20
N PRO A 528 15.55 2.46 -9.39
CA PRO A 528 15.51 1.01 -9.56
C PRO A 528 16.71 0.26 -8.92
N HIS A 529 17.68 0.98 -8.34
CA HIS A 529 18.78 0.39 -7.56
C HIS A 529 18.54 0.42 -6.04
N ALA A 530 17.43 1.04 -5.61
CA ALA A 530 16.82 0.97 -4.28
C ALA A 530 16.92 -0.42 -3.66
N ASP A 531 16.37 -1.36 -4.43
CA ASP A 531 16.03 -2.71 -4.01
C ASP A 531 17.27 -3.55 -3.75
N LYS A 532 18.27 -3.46 -4.64
CA LYS A 532 19.54 -4.19 -4.50
C LYS A 532 20.32 -3.77 -3.27
N PHE A 533 20.25 -2.50 -2.89
CA PHE A 533 20.87 -2.01 -1.67
C PHE A 533 20.15 -2.55 -0.43
N LEU A 534 18.82 -2.48 -0.41
CA LEU A 534 17.99 -3.03 0.68
C LEU A 534 18.18 -4.55 0.82
N ASP A 535 18.29 -5.26 -0.30
CA ASP A 535 18.56 -6.69 -0.34
C ASP A 535 19.98 -7.03 0.10
N SER A 536 20.96 -6.15 -0.09
CA SER A 536 22.33 -6.35 0.42
C SER A 536 22.44 -6.33 1.96
N LEU A 537 21.39 -5.90 2.65
CA LEU A 537 21.30 -5.99 4.11
C LEU A 537 20.96 -7.42 4.59
N SER A 538 20.56 -8.32 3.67
CA SER A 538 20.23 -9.72 3.95
C SER A 538 21.46 -10.57 4.35
N GLY A 539 21.20 -11.66 5.09
CA GLY A 539 22.20 -12.66 5.48
C GLY A 539 22.79 -12.52 6.88
N ASP A 540 22.32 -11.55 7.66
CA ASP A 540 22.73 -11.34 9.05
C ASP A 540 21.61 -11.75 10.01
N SER A 541 21.85 -12.82 10.76
CA SER A 541 20.87 -13.41 11.67
C SER A 541 20.45 -12.48 12.81
N ALA A 542 21.24 -11.46 13.12
CA ALA A 542 20.91 -10.48 14.16
C ALA A 542 19.85 -9.46 13.70
N ILE A 543 19.69 -9.25 12.39
CA ILE A 543 18.88 -8.18 11.80
C ILE A 543 17.65 -8.71 11.05
N ASN A 544 17.72 -9.93 10.52
CA ASN A 544 16.61 -10.57 9.80
C ASN A 544 15.32 -10.72 10.62
N ARG A 545 15.38 -10.62 11.96
CA ARG A 545 14.22 -10.79 12.86
C ARG A 545 13.55 -9.48 13.26
N VAL A 546 14.09 -8.34 12.80
CA VAL A 546 13.60 -6.99 13.12
C VAL A 546 13.38 -6.12 11.87
N LEU A 547 13.80 -6.55 10.68
CA LEU A 547 13.72 -5.79 9.43
C LEU A 547 12.51 -6.21 8.56
N PHE A 548 11.71 -5.25 8.10
CA PHE A 548 10.82 -5.40 6.93
C PHE A 548 11.25 -4.44 5.85
N ARG A 549 10.85 -4.75 4.62
CA ARG A 549 11.37 -4.14 3.42
C ARG A 549 10.19 -3.81 2.53
N SER A 550 10.08 -2.56 2.10
CA SER A 550 9.21 -2.18 0.98
C SER A 550 10.07 -1.50 -0.08
N SER A 551 10.23 -2.18 -1.21
CA SER A 551 10.89 -1.71 -2.43
C SER A 551 9.96 -0.89 -3.34
N ALA A 552 8.69 -0.71 -2.95
CA ALA A 552 7.73 0.01 -3.75
C ALA A 552 7.84 1.53 -3.51
N PRO A 553 7.90 2.37 -4.57
CA PRO A 553 7.91 3.81 -4.41
C PRO A 553 6.60 4.31 -3.81
N ALA A 554 6.69 5.14 -2.77
CA ALA A 554 5.53 5.83 -2.20
C ALA A 554 4.97 6.82 -3.24
N ARG A 555 3.78 6.54 -3.79
CA ARG A 555 3.09 7.43 -4.73
C ARG A 555 2.22 8.42 -3.95
N GLU A 556 2.37 9.71 -4.24
CA GLU A 556 1.46 10.75 -3.75
C GLU A 556 0.02 10.44 -4.17
N VAL A 557 -0.89 10.53 -3.21
CA VAL A 557 -2.33 10.67 -3.43
C VAL A 557 -2.64 12.13 -3.13
N TYR A 558 -3.03 12.89 -4.15
CA TYR A 558 -3.43 14.29 -4.06
C TYR A 558 -4.66 14.49 -3.17
#